data_AF-X1ABR6-F1
#
_entry.id   AF-X1ABR6-F1
#
_cell.length_a   1.000
_cell.length_b   1.000
_cell.length_c   1.000
_cell.angle_alpha   90.00
_cell.angle_beta   90.00
_cell.angle_gamma   90.00
#
_symmetry.space_group_name_H-M   'P 1'
#
loop_
_entity.id
_entity.type
_entity.pdbx_description
1 polymer ?
#
loop_
_entity_poly.entity_id
_entity_poly.type
_entity_poly.pdbx_seq_one_letter_code
_entity_poly.pdbx_strand_id
1 'polypeptide(L)'
;SFLLPDLDNGFEAMRKIMQEDLNPCLARLYDPIETNSQLFKYHLVTPSSRKKMENQPGSCYLILGFDGKGELVDLLHKWAHDNLHWRWLENLVAA
;
A
#
# COMPACT_ATOMS: atom_id res chain seq x y z
N SER A 1 -1.06 -3.67 1.33
CA SER A 1 -0.16 -2.57 0.94
C SER A 1 -0.09 -2.49 -0.57
N PHE A 2 0.37 -1.36 -1.12
CA PHE A 2 0.36 -1.08 -2.56
C PHE A 2 1.72 -0.52 -2.98
N LEU A 3 2.22 -1.01 -4.12
CA LEU A 3 3.37 -0.40 -4.80
C LEU A 3 2.84 0.45 -5.94
N LEU A 4 3.18 1.72 -5.90
CA LEU A 4 2.67 2.74 -6.81
C LEU A 4 3.81 3.20 -7.72
N PRO A 5 3.54 3.54 -9.00
CA PRO A 5 4.60 3.86 -9.96
C PRO A 5 5.46 5.05 -9.56
N ASP A 6 4.84 6.04 -8.91
CA ASP A 6 5.46 7.30 -8.49
C ASP A 6 4.62 7.97 -7.39
N LEU A 7 5.16 9.05 -6.85
CA LEU A 7 4.55 9.80 -5.74
C LEU A 7 3.23 10.47 -6.13
N ASP A 8 3.06 10.89 -7.39
CA ASP A 8 1.82 11.53 -7.85
C ASP A 8 0.65 10.54 -7.83
N ASN A 9 0.89 9.30 -8.26
CA ASN A 9 -0.06 8.19 -8.09
C ASN A 9 -0.31 7.88 -6.60
N GLY A 10 0.71 8.02 -5.77
CA GLY A 10 0.61 8.00 -4.30
C GLY A 10 -0.41 8.99 -3.74
N PHE A 11 -0.31 10.25 -4.14
CA PHE A 11 -1.24 11.28 -3.71
C PHE A 11 -2.65 11.07 -4.24
N GLU A 12 -2.79 10.60 -5.47
CA GLU A 12 -4.10 10.28 -6.04
C GLU A 12 -4.79 9.12 -5.30
N ALA A 13 -4.01 8.10 -4.88
CA ALA A 13 -4.52 7.02 -4.03
C ALA A 13 -5.07 7.54 -2.70
N MET A 14 -4.29 8.38 -2.01
CA MET A 14 -4.69 8.99 -0.75
C MET A 14 -5.93 9.86 -0.91
N ARG A 15 -6.02 10.62 -2.01
CA ARG A 15 -7.19 11.45 -2.32
C ARG A 15 -8.45 10.60 -2.49
N LYS A 16 -8.39 9.50 -3.24
CA LYS A 16 -9.53 8.58 -3.41
C LYS A 16 -9.99 7.96 -2.09
N ILE A 17 -9.04 7.52 -1.26
CA ILE A 17 -9.35 6.99 0.08
C ILE A 17 -10.13 8.01 0.91
N MET A 18 -9.75 9.29 0.85
CA MET A 18 -10.44 10.37 1.56
C MET A 18 -11.81 10.70 0.95
N GLN A 19 -11.94 10.72 -0.38
CA GLN A 19 -13.19 11.04 -1.06
C GLN A 19 -14.28 9.99 -0.85
N GLU A 20 -13.88 8.75 -0.56
CA GLU A 20 -14.75 7.59 -0.45
C GLU A 20 -14.98 7.16 1.01
N ASP A 21 -14.56 8.00 1.97
CA ASP A 21 -14.76 7.80 3.41
C ASP A 21 -14.29 6.42 3.94
N LEU A 22 -13.24 5.84 3.32
CA LEU A 22 -12.75 4.50 3.67
C LEU A 22 -12.12 4.43 5.08
N ASN A 23 -11.75 5.58 5.65
CA ASN A 23 -11.29 5.77 7.03
C ASN A 23 -10.37 4.66 7.58
N PRO A 24 -9.22 4.39 6.93
CA PRO A 24 -8.22 3.47 7.49
C PRO A 24 -7.68 3.98 8.83
N CYS A 25 -7.43 3.07 9.78
CA CYS A 25 -6.78 3.42 11.05
C CYS A 25 -5.29 3.74 10.88
N LEU A 26 -4.70 3.30 9.78
CA LEU A 26 -3.35 3.62 9.36
C LEU A 26 -3.32 3.89 7.86
N ALA A 27 -2.80 5.04 7.44
CA ALA A 27 -2.47 5.30 6.05
C ALA A 27 -1.09 5.97 5.99
N ARG A 28 -0.14 5.32 5.32
CA ARG A 28 1.23 5.83 5.20
C ARG A 28 1.78 5.63 3.80
N LEU A 29 2.06 6.75 3.14
CA LEU A 29 2.76 6.81 1.87
C LEU A 29 4.25 7.06 2.12
N TYR A 30 5.10 6.18 1.61
CA TYR A 30 6.55 6.32 1.61
C TYR A 30 6.99 6.78 0.24
N ASP A 31 7.85 7.79 0.17
CA ASP A 31 8.40 8.27 -1.09
C ASP A 31 9.37 7.24 -1.71
N PRO A 32 9.87 7.43 -2.94
CA PRO A 32 10.78 6.47 -3.57
C PRO A 32 12.12 6.27 -2.84
N ILE A 33 12.60 7.26 -2.11
CA ILE A 33 13.86 7.19 -1.35
C ILE A 33 13.65 6.32 -0.11
N GLU A 34 12.59 6.58 0.66
CA GLU A 34 12.19 5.80 1.83
C GLU A 34 11.81 4.37 1.44
N THR A 35 11.12 4.23 0.31
CA THR A 35 10.68 2.95 -0.25
C THR A 35 11.88 2.05 -0.54
N ASN A 36 12.97 2.60 -1.08
CA ASN A 36 14.20 1.85 -1.38
C ASN A 36 15.15 1.69 -0.18
N SER A 37 15.10 2.58 0.82
CA SER A 37 16.06 2.59 1.94
C SER A 37 15.51 2.00 3.24
N GLN A 38 14.29 2.36 3.64
CA GLN A 38 13.71 2.03 4.94
C GLN A 38 12.97 0.69 4.91
N LEU A 39 12.12 0.45 3.90
CA LEU A 39 11.32 -0.78 3.84
C LEU A 39 12.18 -2.04 3.73
N PHE A 40 13.29 -1.95 3.00
CA PHE A 40 14.26 -3.04 2.87
C PHE A 40 15.00 -3.32 4.17
N LYS A 41 15.35 -2.28 4.92
CA LYS A 41 16.09 -2.39 6.18
C LYS A 41 15.26 -3.05 7.28
N TYR A 42 13.97 -2.72 7.34
CA TYR A 42 13.08 -3.19 8.40
C TYR A 42 12.28 -4.44 8.05
N HIS A 43 12.52 -5.08 6.89
CA HIS A 43 11.79 -6.27 6.44
C HIS A 43 10.26 -6.09 6.45
N LEU A 44 9.80 -4.85 6.24
CA LEU A 44 8.37 -4.49 6.23
C LEU A 44 7.68 -4.85 4.90
N VAL A 45 8.40 -5.52 4.01
CA VAL A 45 7.96 -5.98 2.70
C VAL A 45 8.31 -7.45 2.54
N THR A 46 7.39 -8.20 1.96
CA THR A 46 7.62 -9.61 1.66
C THR A 46 8.72 -9.78 0.59
N PRO A 47 9.40 -10.95 0.51
CA PRO A 47 10.42 -11.19 -0.50
C PRO A 47 9.93 -11.01 -1.95
N SER A 48 8.67 -11.37 -2.23
CA SER A 48 8.01 -11.14 -3.52
C SER A 48 7.86 -9.65 -3.83
N SER A 49 7.51 -8.86 -2.81
CA SER A 49 7.40 -7.41 -2.87
C SER A 49 8.73 -6.75 -3.17
N ARG A 50 9.77 -7.13 -2.43
CA ARG A 50 11.15 -6.69 -2.64
C ARG A 50 11.58 -6.83 -4.10
N LYS A 51 11.43 -8.02 -4.68
CA LYS A 51 11.82 -8.28 -6.07
C LYS A 51 11.09 -7.37 -7.08
N LYS A 52 9.80 -7.10 -6.85
CA LYS A 52 9.02 -6.23 -7.74
C LYS A 52 9.40 -4.74 -7.61
N MET A 53 9.85 -4.31 -6.42
CA MET A 53 10.34 -2.96 -6.16
C MET A 53 11.70 -2.71 -6.81
N GLU A 54 12.63 -3.67 -6.71
CA GLU A 54 13.95 -3.60 -7.38
C GLU A 54 13.82 -3.44 -8.91
N ASN A 55 12.74 -3.96 -9.49
CA ASN A 55 12.45 -3.84 -10.92
C ASN A 55 11.65 -2.58 -11.31
N GLN A 56 11.29 -1.73 -10.35
CA GLN A 56 10.51 -0.50 -10.57
C GLN A 56 11.13 0.68 -9.80
N PRO A 57 12.28 1.21 -10.27
CA PRO A 57 12.89 2.40 -9.67
C PRO A 57 11.93 3.58 -9.77
N GLY A 58 11.91 4.43 -8.73
CA GLY A 58 10.98 5.55 -8.64
C GLY A 58 9.59 5.21 -8.06
N SER A 59 9.32 3.92 -7.81
CA SER A 59 8.09 3.49 -7.16
C SER A 59 8.01 3.96 -5.70
N CYS A 60 6.79 4.20 -5.23
CA CYS A 60 6.49 4.58 -3.87
C CYS A 60 5.56 3.55 -3.22
N TYR A 61 5.51 3.49 -1.90
CA TYR A 61 4.82 2.41 -1.18
C TYR A 61 3.72 2.96 -0.27
N LEU A 62 2.52 2.41 -0.37
CA LEU A 62 1.38 2.79 0.46
C LEU A 62 0.98 1.64 1.39
N ILE A 63 0.98 1.90 2.69
CA ILE A 63 0.46 1.00 3.72
C ILE A 63 -0.90 1.53 4.17
N LEU A 64 -1.90 0.65 4.10
CA LEU A 64 -3.21 0.86 4.72
C LEU A 64 -3.42 -0.18 5.80
N GLY A 65 -3.94 0.24 6.95
CA GLY A 65 -4.43 -0.61 8.01
C GLY A 65 -5.88 -0.26 8.32
N PHE A 66 -6.69 -1.29 8.55
CA PHE A 66 -8.08 -1.17 8.97
C PHE A 66 -8.26 -1.90 10.30
N ASP A 67 -9.16 -1.42 11.12
CA ASP A 67 -9.49 -2.01 12.43
C ASP A 67 -11.02 -2.02 12.61
N GLY A 68 -11.52 -2.94 13.42
CA GLY A 68 -12.95 -3.13 13.67
C GLY A 68 -13.40 -4.58 13.52
N LYS A 69 -14.70 -4.77 13.21
CA LYS A 69 -15.28 -6.10 12.98
C LYS A 69 -14.72 -6.72 11.70
N GLY A 70 -14.45 -8.03 11.72
CA GLY A 70 -13.85 -8.75 10.59
C GLY A 70 -14.53 -8.51 9.24
N GLU A 71 -15.86 -8.63 9.19
CA GLU A 71 -16.64 -8.40 7.96
C GLU A 71 -16.48 -6.98 7.38
N LEU A 72 -16.35 -5.97 8.25
CA LEU A 72 -16.11 -4.60 7.83
C LEU A 72 -14.68 -4.44 7.30
N VAL A 73 -13.70 -5.00 8.01
CA VAL A 73 -12.30 -4.99 7.58
C VAL A 73 -12.15 -5.67 6.21
N ASP A 74 -12.82 -6.80 5.99
CA ASP A 74 -12.81 -7.52 4.72
C ASP A 74 -13.45 -6.69 3.59
N LEU A 75 -14.55 -5.99 3.88
CA LEU A 75 -15.19 -5.08 2.92
C LEU A 75 -14.27 -3.92 2.53
N LEU A 76 -13.62 -3.28 3.50
CA LEU A 76 -12.70 -2.16 3.26
C LEU A 76 -11.44 -2.61 2.52
N HIS A 77 -10.90 -3.79 2.85
CA HIS A 77 -9.81 -4.40 2.11
C HIS A 77 -10.20 -4.67 0.66
N LYS A 78 -11.37 -5.26 0.43
CA LYS A 78 -11.87 -5.52 -0.93
C LYS A 78 -12.04 -4.23 -1.72
N TRP A 79 -12.59 -3.19 -1.10
CA TRP A 79 -12.74 -1.90 -1.75
C TRP A 79 -11.37 -1.31 -2.12
N ALA A 80 -10.41 -1.31 -1.19
CA ALA A 80 -9.07 -0.79 -1.44
C ALA A 80 -8.39 -1.55 -2.58
N HIS A 81 -8.54 -2.87 -2.60
CA HIS A 81 -8.09 -3.75 -3.67
C HIS A 81 -8.66 -3.31 -5.03
N ASP A 82 -9.98 -3.21 -5.12
CA ASP A 82 -10.68 -2.99 -6.39
C ASP A 82 -10.49 -1.57 -6.95
N ASN A 83 -10.24 -0.57 -6.09
CA ASN A 83 -10.19 0.84 -6.49
C ASN A 83 -8.79 1.46 -6.56
N LEU A 84 -7.80 0.88 -5.87
CA LEU A 84 -6.41 1.33 -5.87
C LEU A 84 -5.55 0.49 -6.83
N HIS A 85 -6.13 0.09 -7.95
CA HIS A 85 -5.58 -0.93 -8.85
C HIS A 85 -4.39 -0.40 -9.66
N TRP A 86 -3.20 -0.40 -9.04
CA TRP A 86 -1.90 -0.27 -9.68
C TRP A 86 -1.04 -1.48 -9.26
N ARG A 87 -0.25 -2.01 -10.22
CA ARG A 87 0.40 -3.34 -10.19
C ARG A 87 0.66 -3.92 -8.79
N TRP A 88 -0.18 -4.87 -8.43
CA TRP A 88 -0.14 -5.69 -7.23
C TRP A 88 1.26 -6.13 -6.79
N LEU A 89 1.56 -5.90 -5.51
CA LEU A 89 2.41 -6.77 -4.72
C LEU A 89 1.49 -7.73 -3.96
N GLU A 90 1.28 -8.94 -4.47
CA GLU A 90 0.52 -9.93 -3.72
C GLU A 90 1.28 -10.37 -2.45
N ASN A 91 0.50 -10.38 -1.36
CA ASN A 91 0.60 -11.17 -0.12
C ASN A 91 1.22 -10.56 1.16
N LEU A 92 0.33 -10.53 2.17
CA LEU A 92 0.46 -10.92 3.59
C LEU A 92 1.10 -9.96 4.61
N VAL A 93 0.25 -9.39 5.47
CA VAL A 93 0.42 -9.53 6.93
C VAL A 93 -0.88 -10.12 7.50
N ALA A 94 -0.99 -11.44 7.39
CA ALA A 94 -1.69 -12.28 8.35
C ALA A 94 -0.66 -13.32 8.83
N ALA A 95 0.01 -12.99 9.93
CA ALA A 95 0.70 -13.90 10.83
C ALA A 95 0.80 -13.20 12.19
#